data_AF-A0A8T8LMY7-F1
#
_entry.id   AF-A0A8T8LMY7-F1
#
_cell.length_a   1.000
_cell.length_b   1.000
_cell.length_c   1.000
_cell.angle_alpha   90.00
_cell.angle_beta   90.00
_cell.angle_gamma   90.00
#
_symmetry.space_group_name_H-M   'P 1'
#
loop_
_entity.id
_entity.type
_entity.pdbx_description
1 polymer ?
#
loop_
_entity_poly.entity_id
_entity_poly.type
_entity_poly.pdbx_seq_one_letter_code
_entity_poly.pdbx_strand_id
1 'polypeptide(L)'
;MKLVGGIGAATVAGGAGVMSMTGGAAASTVSISATGPSTVSNDRGDVSKVTVDPAFNVNWSGLDDAVGKVFWLLEAKVAGGDWQPIYRATPWLSAEDIGTSGTFSRPNSNNGGLGPLVIADEQGRPDYDGWNWGSYGDADLSSFLSGTSLGSAENYVNESEPVGSGPTPQNNFPDQNAGYYGAASDTAPFDNNNDDAGNGSSETTTVQLRYTIELQRPNLSQLKYRVDYDQIEDVADEEEFSNLADSEQKSIAVEQIDGLEESDIDEGNSRLVMEGEDGYQSFDSYSDGAGIPYNVLRNNTDHVGIIVETAQFGVSAQNLGSDSGVTGDSNTAAE
;
A
#
# COMPACT_ATOMS: atom_id res chain seq x y z
N MET A 1 17.09 -44.64 -15.20
CA MET A 1 16.51 -44.06 -13.96
C MET A 1 15.62 -42.92 -14.42
N LYS A 2 14.29 -43.03 -14.24
CA LYS A 2 13.34 -41.96 -14.59
C LYS A 2 13.56 -40.82 -13.60
N LEU A 3 14.09 -39.69 -14.05
CA LEU A 3 13.88 -38.42 -13.37
C LEU A 3 12.41 -38.05 -13.61
N VAL A 4 11.60 -38.28 -12.59
CA VAL A 4 10.27 -37.68 -12.48
C VAL A 4 10.52 -36.18 -12.34
N GLY A 5 10.37 -35.44 -13.44
CA GLY A 5 10.34 -33.99 -13.42
C GLY A 5 9.15 -33.56 -12.59
N GLY A 6 9.41 -33.01 -11.41
CA GLY A 6 8.39 -32.40 -10.58
C GLY A 6 7.87 -31.16 -11.31
N ILE A 7 6.67 -31.27 -11.86
CA ILE A 7 5.92 -30.17 -12.44
C ILE A 7 5.50 -29.24 -11.28
N GLY A 8 6.15 -28.10 -11.14
CA GLY A 8 5.78 -27.11 -10.12
C GLY A 8 5.96 -25.70 -10.65
N ALA A 9 4.87 -24.92 -10.66
CA ALA A 9 4.94 -23.49 -10.91
C ALA A 9 5.87 -22.83 -9.87
N ALA A 10 6.70 -21.89 -10.31
CA ALA A 10 7.66 -21.22 -9.42
C ALA A 10 7.04 -19.94 -8.84
N THR A 11 7.10 -19.82 -7.51
CA THR A 11 6.74 -18.59 -6.81
C THR A 11 7.86 -17.58 -6.97
N VAL A 12 7.56 -16.37 -7.47
CA VAL A 12 8.52 -15.27 -7.44
C VAL A 12 8.43 -14.57 -6.09
N ALA A 13 9.27 -14.98 -5.13
CA ALA A 13 9.37 -14.35 -3.83
C ALA A 13 10.76 -13.73 -3.66
N GLY A 14 10.84 -12.39 -3.70
CA GLY A 14 11.94 -11.57 -3.17
C GLY A 14 13.34 -11.82 -3.73
N GLY A 15 13.82 -10.91 -4.57
CA GLY A 15 15.22 -10.84 -4.99
C GLY A 15 15.57 -9.47 -5.58
N ALA A 16 16.72 -8.91 -5.21
CA ALA A 16 17.01 -7.48 -5.23
C ALA A 16 16.95 -6.78 -6.61
N GLY A 17 15.87 -6.04 -6.86
CA GLY A 17 15.85 -4.88 -7.76
C GLY A 17 15.44 -3.64 -6.96
N VAL A 18 16.41 -2.79 -6.60
CA VAL A 18 16.14 -1.55 -5.84
C VAL A 18 15.76 -0.44 -6.83
N MET A 19 14.50 -0.03 -6.80
CA MET A 19 14.06 1.22 -7.43
C MET A 19 14.24 2.34 -6.42
N SER A 20 15.06 3.35 -6.72
CA SER A 20 15.18 4.57 -5.90
C SER A 20 14.68 5.78 -6.68
N MET A 21 13.74 6.52 -6.08
CA MET A 21 13.15 7.72 -6.65
C MET A 21 13.02 8.80 -5.58
N THR A 22 13.15 10.05 -6.00
CA THR A 22 12.95 11.22 -5.14
C THR A 22 12.06 12.22 -5.86
N GLY A 23 11.03 12.71 -5.19
CA GLY A 23 10.16 13.77 -5.69
C GLY A 23 9.50 14.53 -4.56
N GLY A 24 8.72 15.57 -4.86
CA GLY A 24 8.15 16.43 -3.82
C GLY A 24 7.66 17.80 -4.30
N ALA A 25 6.96 18.49 -3.40
CA ALA A 25 6.57 19.89 -3.49
C ALA A 25 7.54 20.78 -2.69
N ALA A 26 7.35 22.10 -2.70
CA ALA A 26 8.29 23.04 -2.10
C ALA A 26 8.60 22.80 -0.61
N ALA A 27 7.66 22.23 0.14
CA ALA A 27 7.82 21.96 1.59
C ALA A 27 7.76 20.48 1.98
N SER A 28 7.59 19.56 1.02
CA SER A 28 7.48 18.12 1.30
C SER A 28 8.23 17.31 0.24
N THR A 29 8.97 16.30 0.67
CA THR A 29 9.73 15.42 -0.23
C THR A 29 9.54 13.97 0.15
N VAL A 30 9.49 13.09 -0.84
CA VAL A 30 9.49 11.65 -0.62
C VAL A 30 10.71 11.02 -1.28
N SER A 31 11.35 10.11 -0.56
CA SER A 31 12.33 9.17 -1.12
C SER A 31 11.71 7.78 -1.09
N ILE A 32 11.53 7.15 -2.24
CA ILE A 32 10.98 5.80 -2.36
C ILE A 32 12.12 4.85 -2.66
N SER A 33 12.17 3.75 -1.91
CA SER A 33 12.98 2.58 -2.21
C SER A 33 12.08 1.36 -2.23
N ALA A 34 11.74 0.85 -3.41
CA ALA A 34 10.94 -0.37 -3.53
C ALA A 34 11.83 -1.52 -4.02
N THR A 35 11.70 -2.68 -3.38
CA THR A 35 12.36 -3.90 -3.89
C THR A 35 11.35 -4.68 -4.72
N GLY A 36 11.61 -4.73 -6.04
CA GLY A 36 10.90 -5.60 -6.96
C GLY A 36 11.41 -7.04 -6.89
N PRO A 37 10.66 -8.02 -7.42
CA PRO A 37 11.10 -9.39 -7.57
C PRO A 37 12.26 -9.53 -8.57
N SER A 38 13.06 -10.59 -8.40
CA SER A 38 14.09 -11.03 -9.36
C SER A 38 13.51 -11.88 -10.49
N THR A 39 14.31 -12.10 -11.55
CA THR A 39 14.01 -13.06 -12.62
C THR A 39 13.68 -14.45 -12.08
N VAL A 40 12.65 -15.08 -12.65
CA VAL A 40 12.29 -16.47 -12.35
C VAL A 40 12.52 -17.34 -13.57
N SER A 41 13.28 -18.41 -13.33
CA SER A 41 13.60 -19.43 -14.31
C SER A 41 12.96 -20.74 -13.85
N ASN A 42 12.08 -21.30 -14.66
CA ASN A 42 11.55 -22.64 -14.48
C ASN A 42 11.33 -23.31 -15.84
N ASP A 43 10.98 -24.60 -15.84
CA ASP A 43 10.87 -25.38 -17.08
C ASP A 43 9.69 -24.94 -17.98
N ARG A 44 8.76 -24.11 -17.47
CA ARG A 44 7.51 -23.71 -18.16
C ARG A 44 7.32 -22.21 -18.34
N GLY A 45 8.08 -21.38 -17.63
CA GLY A 45 7.91 -19.93 -17.62
C GLY A 45 6.70 -19.44 -16.84
N ASP A 46 6.03 -20.31 -16.09
CA ASP A 46 4.83 -19.96 -15.33
C ASP A 46 5.21 -19.20 -14.05
N VAL A 47 4.50 -18.12 -13.74
CA VAL A 47 4.65 -17.33 -12.51
C VAL A 47 3.43 -17.56 -11.62
N SER A 48 3.62 -17.96 -10.34
CA SER A 48 2.48 -18.19 -9.43
C SER A 48 2.17 -17.01 -8.50
N LYS A 49 3.11 -16.08 -8.33
CA LYS A 49 2.93 -14.88 -7.49
C LYS A 49 3.96 -13.81 -7.81
N VAL A 50 3.54 -12.55 -7.74
CA VAL A 50 4.37 -11.34 -7.83
C VAL A 50 4.08 -10.47 -6.62
N THR A 51 5.12 -10.06 -5.90
CA THR A 51 5.01 -9.17 -4.74
C THR A 51 5.88 -7.93 -4.87
N VAL A 52 5.57 -6.92 -4.08
CA VAL A 52 6.43 -5.75 -3.84
C VAL A 52 6.64 -5.56 -2.35
N ASP A 53 7.85 -5.16 -1.94
CA ASP A 53 8.11 -4.69 -0.59
C ASP A 53 8.40 -3.18 -0.64
N PRO A 54 7.38 -2.32 -0.47
CA PRO A 54 7.58 -0.89 -0.54
C PRO A 54 8.40 -0.40 0.66
N ALA A 55 9.24 0.60 0.46
CA ALA A 55 9.78 1.40 1.54
C ALA A 55 9.91 2.84 1.07
N PHE A 56 9.66 3.79 1.96
CA PHE A 56 9.77 5.20 1.62
C PHE A 56 9.94 6.04 2.87
N ASN A 57 10.53 7.22 2.70
CA ASN A 57 10.59 8.27 3.71
C ASN A 57 9.90 9.51 3.14
N VAL A 58 9.01 10.09 3.92
CA VAL A 58 8.38 11.38 3.66
C VAL A 58 9.01 12.38 4.62
N ASN A 59 9.48 13.51 4.13
CA ASN A 59 10.00 14.59 4.94
C ASN A 59 9.19 15.85 4.63
N TRP A 60 8.82 16.60 5.65
CA TRP A 60 8.21 17.92 5.49
C TRP A 60 8.93 18.92 6.38
N SER A 61 8.90 20.19 5.98
CA SER A 61 9.47 21.25 6.81
C SER A 61 8.87 22.61 6.50
N GLY A 62 8.60 23.38 7.55
CA GLY A 62 8.13 24.75 7.45
C GLY A 62 6.72 24.85 6.87
N LEU A 63 5.86 23.88 7.17
CA LEU A 63 4.41 24.02 6.95
C LEU A 63 3.83 24.96 8.01
N ASP A 64 2.74 25.65 7.70
CA ASP A 64 2.02 26.44 8.70
C ASP A 64 1.15 25.54 9.58
N ASP A 65 0.57 24.48 9.00
CA ASP A 65 -0.15 23.44 9.73
C ASP A 65 0.77 22.33 10.28
N ALA A 66 0.48 21.85 11.49
CA ALA A 66 1.11 20.64 12.02
C ALA A 66 0.63 19.36 11.29
N VAL A 67 1.58 18.48 10.94
CA VAL A 67 1.26 17.14 10.45
C VAL A 67 1.02 16.20 11.62
N GLY A 68 -0.16 15.59 11.66
CA GLY A 68 -0.55 14.59 12.65
C GLY A 68 -0.55 13.16 12.13
N LYS A 69 -0.81 12.97 10.83
CA LYS A 69 -0.95 11.65 10.20
C LYS A 69 -0.39 11.67 8.80
N VAL A 70 0.03 10.50 8.33
CA VAL A 70 0.48 10.32 6.94
C VAL A 70 -0.36 9.24 6.31
N PHE A 71 -1.34 9.62 5.49
CA PHE A 71 -2.06 8.66 4.67
C PHE A 71 -1.21 8.30 3.46
N TRP A 72 -1.23 7.03 3.07
CA TRP A 72 -0.66 6.59 1.82
C TRP A 72 -1.50 5.49 1.16
N LEU A 73 -1.55 5.57 -0.16
CA LEU A 73 -2.16 4.62 -1.08
C LEU A 73 -1.07 4.08 -2.01
N LEU A 74 -1.04 2.76 -2.17
CA LEU A 74 -0.30 2.10 -3.22
C LEU A 74 -1.25 1.53 -4.25
N GLU A 75 -1.00 1.89 -5.50
CA GLU A 75 -1.67 1.33 -6.66
C GLU A 75 -0.64 0.63 -7.55
N ALA A 76 -1.08 -0.41 -8.25
CA ALA A 76 -0.27 -1.11 -9.22
C ALA A 76 -0.98 -1.22 -10.57
N LYS A 77 -0.18 -1.22 -11.64
CA LYS A 77 -0.61 -1.46 -13.00
C LYS A 77 0.29 -2.53 -13.60
N VAL A 78 -0.31 -3.64 -14.01
CA VAL A 78 0.40 -4.77 -14.61
C VAL A 78 0.28 -4.70 -16.13
N ALA A 79 1.43 -4.75 -16.82
CA ALA A 79 1.50 -4.67 -18.27
C ALA A 79 0.74 -3.44 -18.83
N GLY A 80 -0.18 -3.69 -19.78
CA GLY A 80 -1.07 -2.69 -20.36
C GLY A 80 -2.41 -2.51 -19.64
N GLY A 81 -2.62 -3.13 -18.47
CA GLY A 81 -3.88 -3.07 -17.73
C GLY A 81 -4.15 -1.71 -17.08
N ASP A 82 -5.18 -1.65 -16.24
CA ASP A 82 -5.54 -0.43 -15.50
C ASP A 82 -4.83 -0.32 -14.15
N TRP A 83 -4.75 0.90 -13.60
CA TRP A 83 -4.32 1.11 -12.22
C TRP A 83 -5.35 0.53 -11.25
N GLN A 84 -4.87 -0.30 -10.32
CA GLN A 84 -5.68 -0.87 -9.25
C GLN A 84 -5.09 -0.48 -7.89
N PRO A 85 -5.90 0.02 -6.95
CA PRO A 85 -5.46 0.11 -5.56
C PRO A 85 -5.16 -1.30 -5.04
N ILE A 86 -4.08 -1.45 -4.27
CA ILE A 86 -3.70 -2.73 -3.67
C ILE A 86 -3.49 -2.64 -2.16
N TYR A 87 -3.24 -1.44 -1.65
CA TYR A 87 -3.03 -1.20 -0.22
C TYR A 87 -3.22 0.28 0.13
N ARG A 88 -3.77 0.55 1.32
CA ARG A 88 -3.76 1.88 1.93
C ARG A 88 -3.60 1.82 3.43
N ALA A 89 -3.03 2.86 4.04
CA ALA A 89 -3.03 3.05 5.49
C ALA A 89 -2.89 4.53 5.88
N THR A 90 -3.32 4.84 7.10
CA THR A 90 -3.17 6.17 7.72
C THR A 90 -2.48 6.05 9.07
N PRO A 91 -1.17 5.73 9.13
CA PRO A 91 -0.42 5.78 10.37
C PRO A 91 -0.52 7.15 11.04
N TRP A 92 -0.81 7.11 12.34
CA TRP A 92 -0.86 8.29 13.20
C TRP A 92 0.52 8.51 13.82
N LEU A 93 1.08 9.71 13.65
CA LEU A 93 2.38 10.07 14.20
C LEU A 93 2.37 10.05 15.73
N SER A 94 3.51 9.72 16.32
CA SER A 94 3.74 9.79 17.77
C SER A 94 3.71 11.26 18.23
N ALA A 95 3.54 11.52 19.53
CA ALA A 95 3.54 12.89 20.06
C ALA A 95 4.82 13.66 19.71
N GLU A 96 5.97 12.97 19.70
CA GLU A 96 7.28 13.54 19.37
C GLU A 96 7.49 13.81 17.87
N ASP A 97 6.70 13.19 17.00
CA ASP A 97 6.80 13.34 15.54
C ASP A 97 5.73 14.28 14.95
N ILE A 98 4.73 14.68 15.75
CA ILE A 98 3.72 15.67 15.33
C ILE A 98 4.37 17.05 15.23
N GLY A 99 4.10 17.77 14.13
CA GLY A 99 4.55 19.15 14.00
C GLY A 99 4.67 19.65 12.57
N THR A 100 5.11 20.90 12.43
CA THR A 100 5.26 21.62 11.16
C THR A 100 6.51 21.21 10.36
N SER A 101 7.39 20.41 10.97
CA SER A 101 8.55 19.78 10.33
C SER A 101 8.74 18.38 10.90
N GLY A 102 9.07 17.41 10.06
CA GLY A 102 9.20 16.04 10.51
C GLY A 102 9.52 15.06 9.41
N THR A 103 9.58 13.79 9.79
CA THR A 103 9.78 12.67 8.88
C THR A 103 8.86 11.51 9.24
N PHE A 104 8.35 10.85 8.22
CA PHE A 104 7.67 9.56 8.36
C PHE A 104 8.41 8.52 7.53
N SER A 105 8.79 7.42 8.15
CA SER A 105 9.49 6.32 7.49
C SER A 105 8.60 5.09 7.46
N ARG A 106 8.31 4.59 6.25
CA ARG A 106 7.80 3.24 6.06
C ARG A 106 8.99 2.32 5.74
N PRO A 107 9.42 1.47 6.68
CA PRO A 107 10.49 0.51 6.42
C PRO A 107 9.99 -0.65 5.56
N ASN A 108 10.92 -1.34 4.91
CA ASN A 108 10.64 -2.62 4.24
C ASN A 108 10.35 -3.72 5.28
N SER A 109 9.83 -4.86 4.81
CA SER A 109 9.46 -5.99 5.67
C SER A 109 10.63 -6.55 6.50
N ASN A 110 11.86 -6.52 5.96
CA ASN A 110 13.06 -6.99 6.66
C ASN A 110 13.45 -6.12 7.87
N ASN A 111 12.98 -4.87 7.91
CA ASN A 111 13.25 -3.91 8.97
C ASN A 111 12.01 -3.66 9.85
N GLY A 112 11.11 -4.65 9.95
CA GLY A 112 9.91 -4.57 10.79
C GLY A 112 8.73 -3.84 10.16
N GLY A 113 8.78 -3.55 8.85
CA GLY A 113 7.64 -3.03 8.10
C GLY A 113 6.59 -4.10 7.78
N LEU A 114 5.48 -3.67 7.18
CA LEU A 114 4.48 -4.57 6.62
C LEU A 114 5.13 -5.58 5.67
N GLY A 115 4.60 -6.80 5.67
CA GLY A 115 5.04 -7.86 4.75
C GLY A 115 4.91 -7.44 3.29
N PRO A 116 5.57 -8.19 2.37
CA PRO A 116 5.48 -7.91 0.95
C PRO A 116 4.02 -7.97 0.48
N LEU A 117 3.61 -6.94 -0.25
CA LEU A 117 2.27 -6.79 -0.81
C LEU A 117 2.16 -7.58 -2.11
N VAL A 118 1.06 -8.28 -2.30
CA VAL A 118 0.75 -9.04 -3.51
C VAL A 118 0.31 -8.09 -4.62
N ILE A 119 1.06 -8.11 -5.73
CA ILE A 119 0.69 -7.43 -6.98
C ILE A 119 -0.17 -8.34 -7.83
N ALA A 120 0.23 -9.61 -7.94
CA ALA A 120 -0.48 -10.62 -8.69
C ALA A 120 -0.27 -12.01 -8.09
N ASP A 121 -1.30 -12.86 -8.20
CA ASP A 121 -1.27 -14.28 -7.88
C ASP A 121 -2.34 -15.01 -8.71
N GLU A 122 -2.52 -16.31 -8.49
CA GLU A 122 -3.50 -17.13 -9.23
C GLU A 122 -4.96 -16.69 -9.00
N GLN A 123 -5.25 -16.00 -7.90
CA GLN A 123 -6.59 -15.51 -7.56
C GLN A 123 -6.93 -14.23 -8.33
N GLY A 124 -5.92 -13.40 -8.58
CA GLY A 124 -6.06 -12.17 -9.35
C GLY A 124 -6.81 -11.06 -8.62
N ARG A 125 -7.28 -10.07 -9.41
CA ARG A 125 -8.06 -8.95 -8.89
C ARG A 125 -9.41 -9.44 -8.36
N PRO A 126 -9.83 -9.03 -7.15
CA PRO A 126 -11.16 -9.37 -6.66
C PRO A 126 -12.28 -8.92 -7.61
N ASP A 127 -13.33 -9.74 -7.70
CA ASP A 127 -14.58 -9.38 -8.38
C ASP A 127 -15.46 -8.53 -7.44
N TYR A 128 -15.17 -7.23 -7.38
CA TYR A 128 -15.89 -6.28 -6.52
C TYR A 128 -17.35 -6.09 -6.93
N ASP A 129 -17.70 -6.32 -8.21
CA ASP A 129 -19.08 -6.20 -8.70
C ASP A 129 -19.97 -7.30 -8.09
N GLY A 130 -19.38 -8.47 -7.81
CA GLY A 130 -20.03 -9.58 -7.14
C GLY A 130 -20.12 -9.47 -5.61
N TRP A 131 -19.56 -8.43 -5.00
CA TRP A 131 -19.56 -8.29 -3.54
C TRP A 131 -20.92 -7.87 -2.98
N ASN A 132 -21.31 -8.46 -1.85
CA ASN A 132 -22.46 -8.01 -1.10
C ASN A 132 -22.08 -6.81 -0.21
N TRP A 133 -22.07 -5.61 -0.80
CA TRP A 133 -21.69 -4.35 -0.13
C TRP A 133 -22.43 -4.10 1.19
N GLY A 134 -23.68 -4.55 1.32
CA GLY A 134 -24.45 -4.43 2.57
C GLY A 134 -23.84 -5.20 3.76
N SER A 135 -22.90 -6.10 3.53
CA SER A 135 -22.14 -6.81 4.57
C SER A 135 -20.86 -6.09 5.00
N TYR A 136 -20.44 -5.02 4.32
CA TYR A 136 -19.15 -4.35 4.53
C TYR A 136 -19.27 -2.96 5.17
N GLY A 137 -20.44 -2.62 5.72
CA GLY A 137 -20.72 -1.34 6.39
C GLY A 137 -21.31 -0.32 5.41
N ASP A 138 -20.94 0.96 5.57
CA ASP A 138 -21.46 2.08 4.77
C ASP A 138 -20.74 2.27 3.43
N ALA A 139 -19.86 1.33 3.05
CA ALA A 139 -19.14 1.37 1.78
C ALA A 139 -19.95 0.73 0.65
N ASP A 140 -19.85 1.32 -0.53
CA ASP A 140 -20.29 0.76 -1.80
C ASP A 140 -19.10 0.69 -2.78
N LEU A 141 -19.29 0.04 -3.93
CA LEU A 141 -18.23 -0.11 -4.94
C LEU A 141 -17.56 1.23 -5.31
N SER A 142 -18.36 2.28 -5.46
CA SER A 142 -17.87 3.59 -5.89
C SER A 142 -17.02 4.25 -4.81
N SER A 143 -17.52 4.31 -3.59
CA SER A 143 -16.83 4.88 -2.43
C SER A 143 -15.60 4.06 -2.03
N PHE A 144 -15.65 2.74 -2.20
CA PHE A 144 -14.54 1.84 -1.95
C PHE A 144 -13.37 2.05 -2.92
N LEU A 145 -13.63 2.05 -4.23
CA LEU A 145 -12.59 2.23 -5.25
C LEU A 145 -12.08 3.67 -5.33
N SER A 146 -12.93 4.65 -5.00
CA SER A 146 -12.50 6.05 -4.92
C SER A 146 -11.75 6.38 -3.63
N GLY A 147 -11.79 5.48 -2.64
CA GLY A 147 -11.11 5.65 -1.36
C GLY A 147 -11.92 6.36 -0.29
N THR A 148 -13.12 6.82 -0.62
CA THR A 148 -13.92 7.66 0.26
C THR A 148 -14.67 6.88 1.35
N SER A 149 -14.89 5.57 1.16
CA SER A 149 -15.40 4.70 2.22
C SER A 149 -14.83 3.29 2.11
N LEU A 150 -14.01 2.95 3.11
CA LEU A 150 -13.43 1.64 3.46
C LEU A 150 -14.42 0.57 3.90
N GLY A 151 -15.20 0.89 4.93
CA GLY A 151 -15.42 -0.07 6.00
C GLY A 151 -14.13 -0.42 6.77
N SER A 152 -14.25 -1.21 7.84
CA SER A 152 -13.09 -1.73 8.60
C SER A 152 -12.44 -2.89 7.85
N ALA A 153 -11.12 -3.03 7.96
CA ALA A 153 -10.39 -4.20 7.47
C ALA A 153 -10.95 -5.53 8.03
N GLU A 154 -11.49 -5.48 9.25
CA GLU A 154 -12.17 -6.61 9.90
C GLU A 154 -13.48 -7.02 9.20
N ASN A 155 -14.12 -6.11 8.46
CA ASN A 155 -15.31 -6.47 7.69
C ASN A 155 -14.96 -7.41 6.53
N TYR A 156 -13.67 -7.53 6.19
CA TYR A 156 -13.16 -8.30 5.06
C TYR A 156 -12.43 -9.58 5.49
N VAL A 157 -12.39 -9.92 6.79
CA VAL A 157 -11.92 -11.25 7.23
C VAL A 157 -13.03 -12.27 7.00
N ASN A 158 -12.73 -13.22 6.14
CA ASN A 158 -13.62 -14.28 5.72
C ASN A 158 -13.78 -15.31 6.85
N GLU A 159 -14.55 -14.99 7.90
CA GLU A 159 -14.82 -15.92 9.01
C GLU A 159 -16.06 -16.80 8.76
N SER A 160 -16.90 -16.49 7.76
CA SER A 160 -18.13 -17.22 7.48
C SER A 160 -18.06 -18.24 6.34
N GLU A 161 -16.98 -18.27 5.56
CA GLU A 161 -16.79 -19.32 4.55
C GLU A 161 -15.86 -20.42 5.10
N PRO A 162 -16.29 -21.69 5.12
CA PRO A 162 -15.43 -22.78 5.58
C PRO A 162 -14.12 -22.76 4.79
N VAL A 163 -13.01 -22.84 5.53
CA VAL A 163 -11.64 -22.94 5.04
C VAL A 163 -11.60 -23.94 3.88
N GLY A 164 -11.63 -23.45 2.63
CA GLY A 164 -11.75 -24.28 1.44
C GLY A 164 -12.64 -23.77 0.29
N SER A 165 -13.38 -22.66 0.42
CA SER A 165 -14.28 -22.21 -0.68
C SER A 165 -14.21 -20.72 -1.08
N GLY A 166 -13.52 -19.87 -0.33
CA GLY A 166 -13.32 -18.45 -0.67
C GLY A 166 -11.83 -18.09 -0.73
N PRO A 167 -11.42 -17.13 -1.59
CA PRO A 167 -10.03 -16.70 -1.64
C PRO A 167 -9.61 -16.06 -0.32
N THR A 168 -8.39 -16.36 0.13
CA THR A 168 -7.75 -15.64 1.25
C THR A 168 -7.61 -14.17 0.87
N PRO A 169 -8.05 -13.22 1.70
CA PRO A 169 -7.87 -11.79 1.41
C PRO A 169 -6.38 -11.44 1.22
N GLN A 170 -5.98 -10.99 0.03
CA GLN A 170 -4.62 -10.49 -0.21
C GLN A 170 -4.44 -9.05 0.33
N ASN A 171 -3.28 -8.75 0.90
CA ASN A 171 -2.99 -7.40 1.41
C ASN A 171 -3.99 -6.90 2.48
N ASN A 172 -4.71 -7.79 3.17
CA ASN A 172 -5.59 -7.43 4.28
C ASN A 172 -4.80 -7.46 5.60
N PHE A 173 -4.77 -6.35 6.33
CA PHE A 173 -4.08 -6.25 7.62
C PHE A 173 -5.02 -5.63 8.66
N PRO A 174 -5.90 -6.45 9.29
CA PRO A 174 -6.89 -5.98 10.26
C PRO A 174 -6.31 -5.20 11.43
N ASP A 175 -5.20 -5.67 12.00
CA ASP A 175 -4.52 -5.02 13.13
C ASP A 175 -4.03 -3.59 12.81
N GLN A 176 -3.89 -3.27 11.51
CA GLN A 176 -3.46 -1.96 11.03
C GLN A 176 -4.63 -1.12 10.52
N ASN A 177 -5.85 -1.67 10.60
CA ASN A 177 -7.06 -1.17 9.95
C ASN A 177 -6.79 -0.73 8.50
N ALA A 178 -5.95 -1.50 7.80
CA ALA A 178 -5.54 -1.19 6.44
C ALA A 178 -6.67 -1.58 5.48
N GLY A 179 -7.00 -0.70 4.53
CA GLY A 179 -8.05 -1.02 3.55
C GLY A 179 -7.67 -2.26 2.73
N TYR A 180 -8.64 -3.19 2.57
CA TYR A 180 -8.46 -4.37 1.75
C TYR A 180 -8.74 -4.04 0.29
N TYR A 181 -7.81 -4.35 -0.62
CA TYR A 181 -8.06 -4.27 -2.07
C TYR A 181 -7.71 -5.55 -2.82
N GLY A 182 -6.98 -6.49 -2.23
CA GLY A 182 -6.50 -7.66 -2.97
C GLY A 182 -5.34 -7.34 -3.91
N ALA A 183 -5.14 -8.20 -4.92
CA ALA A 183 -4.12 -8.05 -5.96
C ALA A 183 -4.61 -7.17 -7.13
N ALA A 184 -3.67 -6.64 -7.93
CA ALA A 184 -3.98 -5.82 -9.10
C ALA A 184 -4.30 -6.63 -10.36
N SER A 185 -3.78 -7.85 -10.47
CA SER A 185 -3.90 -8.72 -11.64
C SER A 185 -3.78 -10.18 -11.23
N ASP A 186 -4.22 -11.10 -12.08
CA ASP A 186 -3.74 -12.48 -12.04
C ASP A 186 -2.31 -12.59 -12.60
N THR A 187 -1.73 -13.80 -12.59
CA THR A 187 -0.36 -14.01 -13.06
C THR A 187 -0.21 -14.24 -14.57
N ALA A 188 -1.30 -14.42 -15.31
CA ALA A 188 -1.24 -14.73 -16.74
C ALA A 188 -0.43 -13.71 -17.58
N PRO A 189 -0.41 -12.39 -17.27
CA PRO A 189 0.44 -11.43 -17.95
C PRO A 189 1.96 -11.63 -17.75
N PHE A 190 2.38 -12.45 -16.79
CA PHE A 190 3.79 -12.68 -16.46
C PHE A 190 4.33 -13.98 -17.05
N ASP A 191 3.45 -14.87 -17.49
CA ASP A 191 3.83 -16.18 -18.02
C ASP A 191 4.52 -16.04 -19.38
N ASN A 192 5.62 -16.76 -19.55
CA ASN A 192 6.30 -16.85 -20.83
C ASN A 192 5.67 -17.96 -21.69
N ASN A 193 4.71 -17.58 -22.52
CA ASN A 193 3.99 -18.51 -23.39
C ASN A 193 4.81 -18.99 -24.61
N ASN A 194 6.03 -18.47 -24.80
CA ASN A 194 6.89 -18.90 -25.89
C ASN A 194 7.65 -20.20 -25.53
N ASP A 195 7.03 -21.34 -25.78
CA ASP A 195 7.61 -22.69 -25.64
C ASP A 195 8.51 -23.05 -26.85
N ASP A 196 9.50 -22.20 -27.17
CA ASP A 196 10.54 -22.50 -28.17
C ASP A 196 11.44 -23.64 -27.65
N ALA A 197 10.94 -24.87 -27.83
CA ALA A 197 11.37 -26.17 -27.29
C ALA A 197 12.79 -26.62 -27.69
N GLY A 198 13.80 -25.79 -27.42
CA GLY A 198 15.22 -26.14 -27.60
C GLY A 198 16.21 -25.01 -27.34
N ASN A 199 15.82 -23.74 -27.47
CA ASN A 199 16.76 -22.61 -27.32
C ASN A 199 16.55 -21.79 -26.04
N GLY A 200 15.45 -22.05 -25.32
CA GLY A 200 15.02 -21.21 -24.20
C GLY A 200 14.53 -19.83 -24.68
N SER A 201 13.63 -19.24 -23.91
CA SER A 201 13.06 -17.92 -24.21
C SER A 201 12.90 -17.14 -22.91
N SER A 202 12.79 -15.82 -23.00
CA SER A 202 12.46 -14.99 -21.85
C SER A 202 11.51 -13.88 -22.27
N GLU A 203 10.47 -13.70 -21.46
CA GLU A 203 9.54 -12.58 -21.57
C GLU A 203 9.63 -11.74 -20.31
N THR A 204 9.46 -10.42 -20.46
CA THR A 204 9.52 -9.48 -19.34
C THR A 204 8.28 -8.61 -19.34
N THR A 205 7.54 -8.67 -18.24
CA THR A 205 6.34 -7.87 -18.01
C THR A 205 6.64 -6.73 -17.07
N THR A 206 6.28 -5.51 -17.47
CA THR A 206 6.47 -4.32 -16.64
C THR A 206 5.33 -4.19 -15.64
N VAL A 207 5.67 -3.94 -14.38
CA VAL A 207 4.76 -3.48 -13.33
C VAL A 207 5.09 -2.02 -13.05
N GLN A 208 4.06 -1.18 -13.08
CA GLN A 208 4.14 0.21 -12.62
C GLN A 208 3.45 0.31 -11.26
N LEU A 209 4.03 1.09 -10.35
CA LEU A 209 3.52 1.40 -9.02
C LEU A 209 3.24 2.89 -8.94
N ARG A 210 2.20 3.29 -8.21
CA ARG A 210 1.90 4.68 -7.89
C ARG A 210 1.67 4.82 -6.40
N TYR A 211 2.45 5.68 -5.78
CA TYR A 211 2.33 6.10 -4.39
C TYR A 211 1.57 7.41 -4.40
N THR A 212 0.46 7.48 -3.67
CA THR A 212 -0.24 8.73 -3.37
C THR A 212 -0.17 8.91 -1.86
N ILE A 213 0.38 10.03 -1.41
CA ILE A 213 0.60 10.34 0.00
C ILE A 213 -0.11 11.65 0.31
N GLU A 214 -0.74 11.68 1.48
CA GLU A 214 -1.43 12.83 2.03
C GLU A 214 -0.87 13.12 3.42
N LEU A 215 -0.44 14.37 3.64
CA LEU A 215 -0.08 14.89 4.95
C LEU A 215 -1.35 15.45 5.59
N GLN A 216 -1.77 14.85 6.70
CA GLN A 216 -3.03 15.17 7.35
C GLN A 216 -2.76 15.81 8.71
N ARG A 217 -3.61 16.77 9.06
CA ARG A 217 -3.62 17.45 10.35
C ARG A 217 -4.03 16.52 11.49
N PRO A 218 -3.59 16.78 12.74
CA PRO A 218 -4.05 16.03 13.89
C PRO A 218 -5.54 16.27 14.15
N ASN A 219 -6.19 15.31 14.81
CA ASN A 219 -7.58 15.44 15.22
C ASN A 219 -7.83 14.86 16.61
N LEU A 220 -8.97 15.18 17.21
CA LEU A 220 -9.29 14.76 18.59
C LEU A 220 -9.24 13.22 18.77
N SER A 221 -9.72 12.45 17.79
CA SER A 221 -9.73 10.99 17.88
C SER A 221 -8.33 10.36 17.90
N GLN A 222 -7.31 11.05 17.39
CA GLN A 222 -5.92 10.66 17.54
C GLN A 222 -5.33 11.09 18.88
N LEU A 223 -5.62 12.30 19.34
CA LEU A 223 -4.92 12.94 20.46
C LEU A 223 -5.08 12.19 21.79
N LYS A 224 -6.22 11.53 21.99
CA LYS A 224 -6.45 10.61 23.11
C LYS A 224 -5.47 9.41 23.18
N TYR A 225 -4.59 9.24 22.20
CA TYR A 225 -3.50 8.25 22.28
C TYR A 225 -2.11 8.89 22.26
N ARG A 226 -2.03 10.22 22.39
CA ARG A 226 -0.80 11.00 22.24
C ARG A 226 -0.48 11.87 23.44
N VAL A 227 -1.45 12.06 24.33
CA VAL A 227 -1.24 12.74 25.61
C VAL A 227 -0.82 11.76 26.70
N ASP A 228 -0.10 12.28 27.69
CA ASP A 228 0.29 11.60 28.92
C ASP A 228 -0.74 11.89 30.01
N TYR A 229 -1.55 10.88 30.36
CA TYR A 229 -2.61 10.99 31.36
C TYR A 229 -2.08 11.25 32.76
N ASP A 230 -0.87 10.79 33.09
CA ASP A 230 -0.28 11.03 34.41
C ASP A 230 0.00 12.52 34.67
N GLN A 231 -0.06 13.35 33.63
CA GLN A 231 0.17 14.80 33.67
C GLN A 231 -1.13 15.62 33.63
N ILE A 232 -2.30 14.98 33.59
CA ILE A 232 -3.60 15.65 33.49
C ILE A 232 -4.34 15.47 34.80
N GLU A 233 -4.74 16.58 35.43
CA GLU A 233 -5.52 16.54 36.67
C GLU A 233 -6.92 15.96 36.39
N ASP A 234 -7.36 15.03 37.24
CA ASP A 234 -8.70 14.39 37.18
C ASP A 234 -9.03 13.65 35.86
N VAL A 235 -8.02 13.24 35.10
CA VAL A 235 -8.19 12.42 33.88
C VAL A 235 -7.30 11.19 33.97
N ALA A 236 -7.89 10.01 34.13
CA ALA A 236 -7.16 8.77 34.33
C ALA A 236 -6.87 8.01 33.03
N ASP A 237 -7.68 8.21 31.98
CA ASP A 237 -7.61 7.43 30.75
C ASP A 237 -8.23 8.11 29.52
N GLU A 238 -8.22 7.37 28.41
CA GLU A 238 -8.76 7.76 27.11
C GLU A 238 -10.25 8.07 27.12
N GLU A 239 -11.04 7.35 27.93
CA GLU A 239 -12.49 7.55 27.99
C GLU A 239 -12.80 8.85 28.73
N GLU A 240 -12.14 9.10 29.86
CA GLU A 240 -12.28 10.36 30.60
C GLU A 240 -11.81 11.56 29.76
N PHE A 241 -10.67 11.44 29.07
CA PHE A 241 -10.19 12.49 28.17
C PHE A 241 -11.18 12.80 27.04
N SER A 242 -11.75 11.75 26.42
CA SER A 242 -12.73 11.92 25.34
C SER A 242 -14.04 12.57 25.79
N ASN A 243 -14.32 12.59 27.10
CA ASN A 243 -15.51 13.23 27.67
C ASN A 243 -15.30 14.72 28.02
N LEU A 244 -14.05 15.21 27.96
CA LEU A 244 -13.76 16.64 28.13
C LEU A 244 -14.33 17.43 26.95
N ALA A 245 -14.52 18.74 27.17
CA ALA A 245 -14.87 19.62 26.06
C ALA A 245 -13.75 19.64 25.01
N ASP A 246 -14.11 19.72 23.72
CA ASP A 246 -13.14 19.75 22.61
C ASP A 246 -12.05 20.82 22.81
N SER A 247 -12.42 22.00 23.31
CA SER A 247 -11.47 23.08 23.63
C SER A 247 -10.48 22.70 24.73
N GLU A 248 -10.91 21.91 25.71
CA GLU A 248 -10.05 21.44 26.81
C GLU A 248 -9.11 20.34 26.32
N GLN A 249 -9.60 19.39 25.51
CA GLN A 249 -8.76 18.39 24.86
C GLN A 249 -7.67 19.04 24.00
N LYS A 250 -8.02 20.08 23.22
CA LYS A 250 -7.07 20.85 22.42
C LYS A 250 -6.02 21.54 23.29
N SER A 251 -6.45 22.27 24.33
CA SER A 251 -5.55 22.96 25.26
C SER A 251 -4.56 22.00 25.92
N ILE A 252 -5.02 20.82 26.35
CA ILE A 252 -4.14 19.82 26.96
C ILE A 252 -3.12 19.29 25.93
N ALA A 253 -3.55 19.01 24.71
CA ALA A 253 -2.67 18.50 23.66
C ALA A 253 -1.55 19.49 23.31
N VAL A 254 -1.87 20.78 23.15
CA VAL A 254 -0.87 21.81 22.82
C VAL A 254 0.10 22.09 23.98
N GLU A 255 -0.30 21.83 25.22
CA GLU A 255 0.61 21.95 26.38
C GLU A 255 1.63 20.81 26.44
N GLN A 256 1.28 19.63 25.92
CA GLN A 256 2.13 18.43 25.99
C GLN A 256 2.91 18.15 24.70
N ILE A 257 2.42 18.61 23.54
CA ILE A 257 3.00 18.34 22.22
C ILE A 257 3.65 19.62 21.70
N ASP A 258 4.97 19.61 21.60
CA ASP A 258 5.75 20.77 21.15
C ASP A 258 5.43 21.13 19.70
N GLY A 259 5.27 22.43 19.42
CA GLY A 259 5.00 22.94 18.08
C GLY A 259 3.60 22.66 17.51
N LEU A 260 2.65 22.19 18.34
CA LEU A 260 1.24 22.04 17.99
C LEU A 260 0.43 23.26 18.44
N GLU A 261 -0.44 23.78 17.58
CA GLU A 261 -1.39 24.83 17.91
C GLU A 261 -2.83 24.30 17.97
N GLU A 262 -3.72 24.94 18.73
CA GLU A 262 -5.14 24.50 18.80
C GLU A 262 -5.81 24.60 17.42
N SER A 263 -5.38 25.57 16.63
CA SER A 263 -5.80 25.79 15.26
C SER A 263 -5.37 24.69 14.31
N ASP A 264 -4.43 23.82 14.66
CA ASP A 264 -4.03 22.64 13.87
C ASP A 264 -4.99 21.45 14.07
N ILE A 265 -5.72 21.44 15.19
CA ILE A 265 -6.47 20.26 15.64
C ILE A 265 -7.90 20.27 15.10
N ASP A 266 -8.21 19.28 14.28
CA ASP A 266 -9.57 19.06 13.78
C ASP A 266 -10.45 18.36 14.81
N GLU A 267 -11.68 18.83 14.98
CA GLU A 267 -12.69 18.22 15.85
C GLU A 267 -13.22 16.90 15.28
N GLY A 268 -13.33 16.83 13.95
CA GLY A 268 -13.81 15.67 13.21
C GLY A 268 -12.70 14.86 12.55
N ASN A 269 -12.94 14.50 11.29
CA ASN A 269 -11.90 13.84 10.48
C ASN A 269 -10.76 14.82 10.20
N SER A 270 -9.54 14.29 10.16
CA SER A 270 -8.35 15.07 9.78
C SER A 270 -8.50 15.65 8.38
N ARG A 271 -8.21 16.94 8.24
CA ARG A 271 -8.06 17.63 6.96
C ARG A 271 -6.63 17.49 6.45
N LEU A 272 -6.47 17.75 5.16
CA LEU A 272 -5.17 17.93 4.52
C LEU A 272 -4.47 19.14 5.16
N VAL A 273 -3.15 19.09 5.35
CA VAL A 273 -2.37 20.28 5.74
C VAL A 273 -2.37 21.32 4.62
N MET A 274 -2.43 22.61 4.95
CA MET A 274 -2.51 23.76 4.05
C MET A 274 -3.77 23.75 3.17
N GLU A 275 -4.86 23.15 3.64
CA GLU A 275 -6.12 23.04 2.89
C GLU A 275 -6.76 24.42 2.67
N GLY A 276 -6.83 24.86 1.41
CA GLY A 276 -7.38 26.18 1.06
C GLY A 276 -6.52 27.38 1.49
N GLU A 277 -5.34 27.13 2.07
CA GLU A 277 -4.42 28.14 2.57
C GLU A 277 -3.36 28.51 1.54
N ASP A 278 -2.79 29.70 1.61
CA ASP A 278 -1.67 30.14 0.76
C ASP A 278 -1.85 29.97 -0.77
N GLY A 279 -3.09 29.96 -1.22
CA GLY A 279 -3.44 29.78 -2.63
C GLY A 279 -3.46 28.32 -3.08
N TYR A 280 -3.29 27.37 -2.17
CA TYR A 280 -3.55 25.97 -2.41
C TYR A 280 -5.05 25.68 -2.55
N GLN A 281 -5.38 24.60 -3.26
CA GLN A 281 -6.75 24.22 -3.51
C GLN A 281 -7.45 23.81 -2.20
N SER A 282 -8.68 24.30 -2.02
CA SER A 282 -9.59 23.79 -0.99
C SER A 282 -10.28 22.49 -1.45
N PHE A 283 -10.47 21.59 -0.50
CA PHE A 283 -11.16 20.31 -0.64
C PHE A 283 -12.45 20.24 0.20
N ASP A 284 -12.98 21.39 0.64
CA ASP A 284 -14.23 21.50 1.40
C ASP A 284 -15.42 20.79 0.73
N SER A 285 -15.43 20.64 -0.59
CA SER A 285 -16.46 19.84 -1.28
C SER A 285 -16.48 18.35 -0.88
N TYR A 286 -15.47 17.90 -0.14
CA TYR A 286 -15.30 16.54 0.39
C TYR A 286 -15.35 16.49 1.92
N SER A 287 -15.64 17.62 2.60
CA SER A 287 -15.61 17.76 4.07
C SER A 287 -16.71 16.99 4.81
N ASP A 288 -17.73 16.48 4.11
CA ASP A 288 -18.84 15.70 4.68
C ASP A 288 -18.43 14.30 5.21
N GLY A 289 -17.13 14.11 5.49
CA GLY A 289 -16.59 12.94 6.19
C GLY A 289 -16.12 11.80 5.31
N ALA A 290 -16.36 11.86 3.99
CA ALA A 290 -15.97 10.81 3.06
C ALA A 290 -14.50 10.91 2.62
N GLY A 291 -13.77 11.98 2.94
CA GLY A 291 -12.37 12.15 2.53
C GLY A 291 -12.20 12.45 1.03
N ILE A 292 -10.96 12.73 0.61
CA ILE A 292 -10.66 13.18 -0.75
C ILE A 292 -10.53 11.97 -1.69
N PRO A 293 -11.28 11.90 -2.81
CA PRO A 293 -11.17 10.80 -3.77
C PRO A 293 -9.76 10.66 -4.36
N TYR A 294 -9.31 9.43 -4.60
CA TYR A 294 -7.96 9.19 -5.12
C TYR A 294 -7.68 9.87 -6.45
N ASN A 295 -8.65 9.93 -7.37
CA ASN A 295 -8.49 10.65 -8.63
C ASN A 295 -8.29 12.16 -8.42
N VAL A 296 -8.89 12.73 -7.38
CA VAL A 296 -8.73 14.14 -7.03
C VAL A 296 -7.34 14.38 -6.47
N LEU A 297 -6.89 13.56 -5.50
CA LEU A 297 -5.53 13.64 -4.96
C LEU A 297 -4.47 13.59 -6.08
N ARG A 298 -4.61 12.60 -6.98
CA ARG A 298 -3.69 12.40 -8.11
C ARG A 298 -3.59 13.56 -9.09
N ASN A 299 -4.63 14.39 -9.16
CA ASN A 299 -4.68 15.54 -10.05
C ASN A 299 -4.20 16.84 -9.38
N ASN A 300 -3.84 16.80 -8.10
CA ASN A 300 -3.47 17.96 -7.30
C ASN A 300 -2.04 17.87 -6.75
N THR A 301 -1.10 17.45 -7.60
CA THR A 301 0.32 17.29 -7.23
C THR A 301 1.04 18.59 -6.92
N ASP A 302 0.45 19.73 -7.27
CA ASP A 302 0.99 21.06 -6.92
C ASP A 302 0.68 21.44 -5.46
N HIS A 303 -0.20 20.69 -4.78
CA HIS A 303 -0.54 20.91 -3.38
C HIS A 303 0.56 20.38 -2.45
N VAL A 304 1.00 21.18 -1.48
CA VAL A 304 2.15 20.84 -0.64
C VAL A 304 1.93 19.63 0.28
N GLY A 305 0.70 19.44 0.77
CA GLY A 305 0.27 18.25 1.51
C GLY A 305 0.07 16.98 0.67
N ILE A 306 0.21 17.02 -0.66
CA ILE A 306 -0.06 15.87 -1.55
C ILE A 306 1.22 15.50 -2.30
N ILE A 307 1.59 14.22 -2.26
CA ILE A 307 2.72 13.69 -3.03
C ILE A 307 2.24 12.53 -3.88
N VAL A 308 2.56 12.55 -5.17
CA VAL A 308 2.22 11.46 -6.11
C VAL A 308 3.45 11.07 -6.89
N GLU A 309 3.90 9.84 -6.71
CA GLU A 309 5.11 9.33 -7.34
C GLU A 309 4.88 7.97 -8.00
N THR A 310 5.57 7.72 -9.11
CA THR A 310 5.45 6.45 -9.83
C THR A 310 6.78 5.73 -9.94
N ALA A 311 6.81 4.45 -9.62
CA ALA A 311 7.96 3.56 -9.80
C ALA A 311 7.64 2.42 -10.77
N GLN A 312 8.64 1.71 -11.31
CA GLN A 312 8.40 0.56 -12.18
C GLN A 312 9.52 -0.48 -12.13
N PHE A 313 9.15 -1.75 -12.22
CA PHE A 313 10.08 -2.87 -12.32
C PHE A 313 9.63 -3.87 -13.39
N GLY A 314 10.58 -4.64 -13.92
CA GLY A 314 10.31 -5.74 -14.83
C GLY A 314 10.29 -7.07 -14.08
N VAL A 315 9.33 -7.92 -14.39
CA VAL A 315 9.30 -9.33 -13.97
C VAL A 315 9.63 -10.16 -15.19
N SER A 316 10.73 -10.91 -15.13
CA SER A 316 11.13 -11.77 -16.24
C SER A 316 10.83 -13.22 -15.93
N ALA A 317 10.08 -13.87 -16.81
CA ALA A 317 9.88 -15.32 -16.83
C ALA A 317 10.76 -15.93 -17.92
N GLN A 318 11.44 -17.04 -17.60
CA GLN A 318 12.32 -17.75 -18.52
C GLN A 318 11.87 -19.20 -18.69
N ASN A 319 11.76 -19.62 -19.96
CA ASN A 319 11.65 -21.03 -20.33
C ASN A 319 13.05 -21.58 -20.52
N LEU A 320 13.41 -22.59 -19.74
CA LEU A 320 14.69 -23.28 -19.93
C LEU A 320 14.64 -24.15 -21.19
N GLY A 321 15.66 -24.08 -22.03
CA GLY A 321 15.78 -24.97 -23.17
C GLY A 321 15.87 -26.43 -22.70
N SER A 322 15.16 -27.33 -23.38
CA SER A 322 15.30 -28.76 -23.15
C SER A 322 16.64 -29.27 -23.71
N ASP A 323 17.63 -29.44 -22.85
CA ASP A 323 18.87 -30.10 -23.23
C ASP A 323 18.64 -31.62 -23.25
N SER A 324 18.05 -32.14 -24.32
CA SER A 324 17.95 -33.58 -24.57
C SER A 324 19.33 -34.10 -25.01
N GLY A 325 20.29 -34.04 -24.10
CA GLY A 325 21.65 -34.56 -24.24
C GLY A 325 21.72 -36.08 -24.20
N VAL A 326 20.87 -36.78 -24.94
CA VAL A 326 21.03 -38.22 -25.22
C VAL A 326 21.31 -38.40 -26.72
N THR A 327 22.54 -38.12 -27.13
CA THR A 327 23.11 -38.83 -28.29
C THR A 327 23.44 -40.25 -27.85
N GLY A 328 22.46 -41.13 -27.97
CA GLY A 328 22.72 -42.56 -27.89
C GLY A 328 23.43 -43.01 -29.16
N ASP A 329 24.74 -43.24 -29.10
CA ASP A 329 25.42 -44.02 -30.12
C ASP A 329 24.78 -45.42 -30.12
N SER A 330 24.00 -45.72 -31.15
CA SER A 330 23.56 -47.09 -31.40
C SER A 330 24.80 -47.91 -31.71
N ASN A 331 25.23 -48.72 -30.74
CA ASN A 331 26.34 -49.65 -30.91
C ASN A 331 25.90 -50.71 -31.95
N THR A 332 26.39 -50.59 -33.18
CA THR A 332 26.10 -51.53 -34.29
C THR A 332 26.95 -52.79 -34.25
N ALA A 333 27.63 -53.08 -33.13
CA ALA A 333 28.36 -54.32 -32.92
C ALA A 333 27.65 -55.21 -31.89
N ALA A 334 26.61 -55.90 -32.36
CA ALA A 334 26.21 -57.18 -31.79
C ALA A 334 26.65 -58.27 -32.78
N GLU A 335 27.75 -58.96 -32.47
CA GLU A 335 28.05 -60.32 -32.91
C GLU A 335 28.13 -61.22 -31.68
#